data_AF-A0A1W1D048-F1
#
_entry.id   AF-A0A1W1D048-F1
#
_cell.length_a   1.000
_cell.length_b   1.000
_cell.length_c   1.000
_cell.angle_alpha   90.00
_cell.angle_beta   90.00
_cell.angle_gamma   90.00
#
_symmetry.space_group_name_H-M   'P 1'
#
loop_
_entity.id
_entity.type
_entity.pdbx_description
1 polymer ?
#
loop_
_entity_poly.entity_id
_entity_poly.type
_entity_poly.pdbx_seq_one_letter_code
_entity_poly.pdbx_strand_id
1 'polypeptide(L)'
;MKEYREAKKRGKNGSSVKFSTFSPLKALSSDDTKYFMYYYDKILLFSYHYRTNGELIVADDLMTFLSAEREYFYENKEPILEAFIKEHPPTTEEEALIEAIRESQFDAFILLEYGRNTAVISDTSGNSYNVQALTTPFNKIFSKKPLMMYTALIPYKNRYILDGRYAVIQEKMTKEVKKEIANIPTLGRETQYQKEKSIITFPVSINLTVFCDAVHFEKMENIILKNIPHNFTQKMLNQFKDTPFERVSFTSSFIRTMDYLNDINGDDIKEMHLLNGLSISNDEVNGESSIIPYEILEKYYQQKDLNQSISKGIYKNVQDAKEIVKEGRENILQASSFYSMIGVFYIHDYDIDEFSFLEYLNSLESRKAFSQEIEALFETLNADIDFDMTPVYLDFTLELDDIIDEIDAFRDYMRGLFVRHNFKKIIEYSQYKDRKPKLKLFS
;
A
#
# COMPACT_ATOMS: atom_id res chain seq x y z
N MET A 1 -7.82 13.69 -27.49
CA MET A 1 -8.72 14.71 -26.89
C MET A 1 -10.16 14.67 -27.43
N LYS A 2 -10.44 14.48 -28.73
CA LYS A 2 -11.83 14.38 -29.23
C LYS A 2 -12.51 13.04 -28.85
N GLU A 3 -11.77 11.93 -28.94
CA GLU A 3 -12.25 10.58 -28.58
C GLU A 3 -12.51 10.41 -27.07
N TYR A 4 -11.67 10.97 -26.19
CA TYR A 4 -11.87 10.92 -24.72
C TYR A 4 -13.05 11.79 -24.24
N ARG A 5 -13.26 12.96 -24.87
CA ARG A 5 -14.45 13.80 -24.62
C ARG A 5 -15.75 13.13 -25.06
N GLU A 6 -15.70 12.19 -26.01
CA GLU A 6 -16.84 11.37 -26.41
C GLU A 6 -17.03 10.13 -25.50
N ALA A 7 -15.96 9.58 -24.93
CA ALA A 7 -16.02 8.53 -23.90
C ALA A 7 -16.62 9.02 -22.57
N LYS A 8 -16.23 10.22 -22.10
CA LYS A 8 -16.81 10.87 -20.90
C LYS A 8 -18.30 11.18 -21.04
N LYS A 9 -18.81 11.34 -22.28
CA LYS A 9 -20.26 11.46 -22.55
C LYS A 9 -21.04 10.15 -22.38
N ARG A 10 -20.36 8.99 -22.42
CA ARG A 10 -20.96 7.65 -22.26
C ARG A 10 -20.91 7.15 -20.82
N GLY A 11 -19.90 7.55 -20.03
CA GLY A 11 -19.71 7.15 -18.62
C GLY A 11 -20.53 7.92 -17.58
N LYS A 12 -21.84 8.15 -17.80
CA LYS A 12 -22.72 8.88 -16.86
C LYS A 12 -23.23 8.06 -15.66
N ASN A 13 -22.63 6.92 -15.38
CA ASN A 13 -22.98 6.08 -14.23
C ASN A 13 -21.78 6.04 -13.30
N GLY A 14 -21.95 6.55 -12.08
CA GLY A 14 -20.91 6.76 -11.08
C GLY A 14 -19.89 5.64 -11.00
N SER A 15 -18.70 5.90 -11.53
CA SER A 15 -17.51 5.08 -11.36
C SER A 15 -16.96 5.34 -9.96
N SER A 16 -17.56 4.70 -8.95
CA SER A 16 -16.91 4.57 -7.66
C SER A 16 -15.69 3.67 -7.84
N VAL A 17 -14.50 4.27 -7.91
CA VAL A 17 -13.26 3.53 -7.70
C VAL A 17 -13.32 3.05 -6.26
N LYS A 18 -13.29 1.73 -6.05
CA LYS A 18 -13.38 1.13 -4.72
C LYS A 18 -11.98 0.94 -4.16
N PHE A 19 -11.82 1.23 -2.86
CA PHE A 19 -10.57 1.38 -2.15
C PHE A 19 -10.37 0.34 -1.00
N SER A 20 -9.12 -0.07 -0.73
CA SER A 20 -8.74 -1.30 0.00
C SER A 20 -8.20 -0.91 1.34
N THR A 21 -8.72 -1.58 2.35
CA THR A 21 -8.27 -1.59 3.74
C THR A 21 -6.94 -2.34 3.95
N PHE A 22 -6.20 -2.69 2.89
CA PHE A 22 -4.90 -3.33 3.04
C PHE A 22 -3.95 -2.43 3.86
N SER A 23 -3.65 -2.84 5.09
CA SER A 23 -2.71 -2.16 6.01
C SER A 23 -1.38 -2.91 6.01
N PRO A 24 -0.37 -2.51 5.24
CA PRO A 24 0.93 -3.19 5.28
C PRO A 24 1.54 -3.04 6.66
N LEU A 25 1.67 -4.16 7.33
CA LEU A 25 2.39 -4.24 8.59
C LEU A 25 3.88 -4.01 8.30
N LYS A 26 4.47 -2.95 8.88
CA LYS A 26 5.92 -2.73 8.86
C LYS A 26 6.60 -4.03 9.28
N ALA A 27 7.46 -4.61 8.45
CA ALA A 27 8.03 -5.90 8.77
C ALA A 27 8.72 -5.91 10.15
N LEU A 28 8.57 -7.01 10.91
CA LEU A 28 9.46 -7.28 12.06
C LEU A 28 10.92 -7.06 11.65
N SER A 29 11.70 -6.46 12.55
CA SER A 29 13.13 -6.28 12.32
C SER A 29 13.81 -7.64 12.14
N SER A 30 14.94 -7.69 11.42
CA SER A 30 15.65 -8.96 11.24
C SER A 30 16.05 -9.60 12.58
N ASP A 31 16.31 -8.78 13.60
CA ASP A 31 16.70 -9.26 14.92
C ASP A 31 15.48 -9.80 15.68
N ASP A 32 14.35 -9.10 15.65
CA ASP A 32 13.08 -9.59 16.20
C ASP A 32 12.66 -10.92 15.56
N THR A 33 12.77 -11.04 14.24
CA THR A 33 12.43 -12.27 13.51
C THR A 33 13.32 -13.42 13.96
N LYS A 34 14.64 -13.23 14.01
CA LYS A 34 15.59 -14.27 14.43
C LYS A 34 15.35 -14.68 15.88
N TYR A 35 15.10 -13.70 16.74
CA TYR A 35 14.84 -13.92 18.15
C TYR A 35 13.55 -14.70 18.37
N PHE A 36 12.46 -14.29 17.71
CA PHE A 36 11.19 -15.01 17.72
C PHE A 36 11.38 -16.46 17.27
N MET A 37 12.02 -16.68 16.12
CA MET A 37 12.25 -18.02 15.58
C MET A 37 13.04 -18.90 16.53
N TYR A 38 14.17 -18.39 17.05
CA TYR A 38 15.02 -19.12 17.98
C TYR A 38 14.23 -19.56 19.22
N TYR A 39 13.43 -18.65 19.79
CA TYR A 39 12.68 -18.93 21.00
C TYR A 39 11.50 -19.87 20.74
N TYR A 40 10.79 -19.69 19.64
CA TYR A 40 9.70 -20.56 19.22
C TYR A 40 10.19 -21.99 18.94
N ASP A 41 11.34 -22.14 18.26
CA ASP A 41 11.95 -23.45 18.03
C ASP A 41 12.39 -24.11 19.35
N LYS A 42 12.89 -23.33 20.32
CA LYS A 42 13.22 -23.84 21.66
C LYS A 42 11.98 -24.39 22.38
N ILE A 43 10.83 -23.72 22.26
CA ILE A 43 9.57 -24.20 22.84
C ILE A 43 9.10 -25.49 22.15
N LEU A 44 9.21 -25.58 20.83
CA LEU A 44 8.85 -26.80 20.10
C LEU A 44 9.79 -27.98 20.43
N LEU A 45 11.10 -27.72 20.62
CA LEU A 45 12.04 -28.73 21.11
C LEU A 45 11.67 -29.20 22.53
N PHE A 46 11.30 -28.25 23.40
CA PHE A 46 10.83 -28.58 24.75
C PHE A 46 9.54 -29.40 24.72
N SER A 47 8.57 -29.06 23.85
CA SER A 47 7.34 -29.83 23.62
C SER A 47 7.64 -31.31 23.38
N TYR A 48 8.61 -31.59 22.52
CA TYR A 48 9.01 -32.96 22.23
C TYR A 48 9.60 -33.67 23.45
N HIS A 49 10.53 -33.03 24.15
CA HIS A 49 11.13 -33.60 25.36
C HIS A 49 10.07 -33.83 26.45
N TYR A 50 9.12 -32.91 26.59
CA TYR A 50 7.99 -33.03 27.49
C TYR A 50 7.11 -34.25 27.14
N ARG A 51 6.76 -34.41 25.86
CA ARG A 51 5.96 -35.55 25.36
C ARG A 51 6.65 -36.90 25.55
N THR A 52 7.97 -36.94 25.38
CA THR A 52 8.75 -38.18 25.36
C THR A 52 9.45 -38.48 26.68
N ASN A 53 9.26 -37.67 27.72
CA ASN A 53 10.01 -37.76 28.99
C ASN A 53 11.54 -37.70 28.80
N GLY A 54 12.00 -36.84 27.89
CA GLY A 54 13.42 -36.53 27.70
C GLY A 54 14.17 -37.44 26.74
N GLU A 55 13.49 -38.14 25.83
CA GLU A 55 14.17 -38.91 24.77
C GLU A 55 15.00 -37.99 23.87
N LEU A 56 16.10 -38.54 23.35
CA LEU A 56 16.98 -37.84 22.41
C LEU A 56 16.30 -37.72 21.05
N ILE A 57 16.37 -36.53 20.46
CA ILE A 57 15.90 -36.28 19.11
C ILE A 57 16.81 -37.03 18.13
N VAL A 58 16.25 -37.98 17.38
CA VAL A 58 16.90 -38.61 16.23
C VAL A 58 16.15 -38.16 14.97
N ALA A 59 16.58 -37.03 14.41
CA ALA A 59 16.01 -36.49 13.18
C ALA A 59 17.13 -36.11 12.21
N ASP A 60 17.03 -36.58 10.97
CA ASP A 60 17.96 -36.23 9.88
C ASP A 60 17.77 -34.78 9.41
N ASP A 61 16.58 -34.20 9.63
CA ASP A 61 16.24 -32.81 9.35
C ASP A 61 15.41 -32.21 10.48
N LEU A 62 15.99 -31.23 11.17
CA LEU A 62 15.35 -30.49 12.27
C LEU A 62 14.08 -29.77 11.81
N MET A 63 14.02 -29.26 10.57
CA MET A 63 12.87 -28.50 10.09
C MET A 63 11.63 -29.37 9.88
N THR A 64 11.83 -30.56 9.29
CA THR A 64 10.75 -31.55 9.14
C THR A 64 10.26 -32.02 10.52
N PHE A 65 11.18 -32.28 11.45
CA PHE A 65 10.85 -32.68 12.81
C PHE A 65 10.01 -31.62 13.55
N LEU A 66 10.45 -30.36 13.57
CA LEU A 66 9.73 -29.27 14.23
C LEU A 66 8.35 -29.04 13.61
N SER A 67 8.21 -29.27 12.31
CA SER A 67 6.91 -29.18 11.63
C SER A 67 5.91 -30.25 12.07
N ALA A 68 6.39 -31.46 12.39
CA ALA A 68 5.56 -32.55 12.90
C ALA A 68 5.20 -32.36 14.38
N GLU A 69 6.14 -31.88 15.21
CA GLU A 69 5.89 -31.63 16.64
C GLU A 69 4.92 -30.47 16.87
N ARG A 70 4.90 -29.50 15.94
CA ARG A 70 4.05 -28.31 16.02
C ARG A 70 2.58 -28.61 16.26
N GLU A 71 2.01 -29.62 15.61
CA GLU A 71 0.60 -29.97 15.77
C GLU A 71 0.31 -30.43 17.21
N TYR A 72 1.14 -31.34 17.72
CA TYR A 72 1.06 -31.78 19.11
C TYR A 72 1.22 -30.63 20.10
N PHE A 73 2.19 -29.74 19.86
CA PHE A 73 2.41 -28.56 20.68
C PHE A 73 1.13 -27.74 20.80
N TYR A 74 0.46 -27.42 19.69
CA TYR A 74 -0.74 -26.59 19.72
C TYR A 74 -1.95 -27.27 20.37
N GLU A 75 -2.09 -28.58 20.23
CA GLU A 75 -3.11 -29.37 20.95
C GLU A 75 -2.88 -29.39 22.47
N ASN A 76 -1.63 -29.25 22.92
CA ASN A 76 -1.22 -29.36 24.31
C ASN A 76 -0.53 -28.09 24.83
N LYS A 77 -0.86 -26.94 24.23
CA LYS A 77 -0.11 -25.68 24.35
C LYS A 77 0.08 -25.23 25.80
N GLU A 78 -1.01 -25.16 26.58
CA GLU A 78 -0.95 -24.61 27.94
C GLU A 78 -0.06 -25.43 28.89
N PRO A 79 -0.25 -26.75 29.07
CA PRO A 79 0.59 -27.52 29.98
C PRO A 79 2.06 -27.53 29.57
N ILE A 80 2.36 -27.48 28.26
CA ILE A 80 3.74 -27.41 27.76
C ILE A 80 4.36 -26.04 28.10
N LEU A 81 3.63 -24.94 27.86
CA LEU A 81 4.13 -23.60 28.20
C LEU A 81 4.33 -23.43 29.70
N GLU A 82 3.43 -23.94 30.55
CA GLU A 82 3.59 -23.90 32.01
C GLU A 82 4.83 -24.67 32.47
N ALA A 83 5.04 -25.87 31.94
CA ALA A 83 6.23 -26.66 32.24
C ALA A 83 7.51 -25.97 31.75
N PHE A 84 7.46 -25.38 30.56
CA PHE A 84 8.58 -24.64 29.98
C PHE A 84 8.97 -23.43 30.84
N ILE A 85 7.99 -22.60 31.24
CA ILE A 85 8.19 -21.42 32.10
C ILE A 85 8.78 -21.83 33.46
N LYS A 86 8.33 -22.96 34.02
CA LYS A 86 8.81 -23.45 35.31
C LYS A 86 10.29 -23.86 35.24
N GLU A 87 10.71 -24.51 34.16
CA GLU A 87 12.10 -24.94 33.96
C GLU A 87 12.99 -23.81 33.44
N HIS A 88 12.41 -22.86 32.71
CA HIS A 88 13.09 -21.75 32.06
C HIS A 88 12.34 -20.44 32.34
N PRO A 89 12.50 -19.85 33.54
CA PRO A 89 11.85 -18.60 33.88
C PRO A 89 12.18 -17.51 32.85
N PRO A 90 11.17 -16.93 32.17
CA PRO A 90 11.39 -16.00 31.07
C PRO A 90 11.87 -14.63 31.55
N THR A 91 12.65 -13.97 30.71
CA THR A 91 12.86 -12.52 30.76
C THR A 91 11.61 -11.76 30.28
N THR A 92 11.53 -10.45 30.51
CA THR A 92 10.38 -9.63 30.09
C THR A 92 10.12 -9.68 28.57
N GLU A 93 11.16 -9.77 27.74
CA GLU A 93 11.01 -9.91 26.29
C GLU A 93 10.49 -11.30 25.90
N GLU A 94 10.92 -12.34 26.61
CA GLU A 94 10.46 -13.71 26.42
C GLU A 94 9.01 -13.91 26.90
N GLU A 95 8.59 -13.21 27.95
CA GLU A 95 7.20 -13.21 28.41
C GLU A 95 6.24 -12.75 27.31
N ALA A 96 6.59 -11.69 26.59
CA ALA A 96 5.78 -11.20 25.47
C ALA A 96 5.67 -12.22 24.33
N LEU A 97 6.72 -12.99 24.07
CA LEU A 97 6.70 -14.08 23.09
C LEU A 97 5.84 -15.26 23.56
N ILE A 98 5.97 -15.64 24.83
CA ILE A 98 5.17 -16.71 25.44
C ILE A 98 3.70 -16.36 25.39
N GLU A 99 3.33 -15.12 25.74
CA GLU A 99 1.95 -14.68 25.70
C GLU A 99 1.40 -14.67 24.26
N ALA A 100 2.17 -14.16 23.31
CA ALA A 100 1.82 -14.23 21.89
C ALA A 100 1.56 -15.67 21.40
N ILE A 101 2.42 -16.61 21.80
CA ILE A 101 2.25 -18.04 21.48
C ILE A 101 1.03 -18.60 22.21
N ARG A 102 0.83 -18.26 23.49
CA ARG A 102 -0.34 -18.65 24.29
C ARG A 102 -1.64 -18.20 23.65
N GLU A 103 -1.70 -16.99 23.12
CA GLU A 103 -2.89 -16.44 22.44
C GLU A 103 -3.06 -16.94 20.99
N SER A 104 -2.04 -17.55 20.41
CA SER A 104 -2.09 -17.95 19.00
C SER A 104 -3.13 -19.01 18.68
N GLN A 105 -3.68 -18.91 17.46
CA GLN A 105 -4.69 -19.81 16.94
C GLN A 105 -4.08 -20.74 15.89
N PHE A 106 -4.12 -22.04 16.13
CA PHE A 106 -3.69 -23.06 15.17
C PHE A 106 -4.91 -23.69 14.52
N ASP A 107 -5.17 -23.33 13.26
CA ASP A 107 -6.39 -23.72 12.55
C ASP A 107 -6.19 -23.71 11.03
N ALA A 108 -7.23 -24.10 10.30
CA ALA A 108 -7.35 -23.94 8.87
C ALA A 108 -7.69 -22.50 8.51
N PHE A 109 -6.80 -21.87 7.76
CA PHE A 109 -6.98 -20.55 7.19
C PHE A 109 -7.07 -20.61 5.67
N ILE A 110 -7.86 -19.71 5.10
CA ILE A 110 -7.98 -19.51 3.67
C ILE A 110 -7.08 -18.35 3.28
N LEU A 111 -6.01 -18.62 2.56
CA LEU A 111 -5.18 -17.62 1.91
C LEU A 111 -5.97 -16.97 0.78
N LEU A 112 -6.28 -15.68 0.94
CA LEU A 112 -7.09 -14.90 0.00
C LEU A 112 -6.20 -14.09 -0.93
N GLU A 113 -5.17 -13.42 -0.39
CA GLU A 113 -4.23 -12.58 -1.13
C GLU A 113 -2.84 -12.65 -0.50
N TYR A 114 -1.75 -12.52 -1.28
CA TYR A 114 -0.40 -12.47 -0.71
C TYR A 114 0.57 -11.67 -1.57
N GLY A 115 1.33 -10.76 -0.95
CA GLY A 115 2.50 -10.10 -1.52
C GLY A 115 3.78 -10.87 -1.21
N ARG A 116 4.92 -10.16 -1.14
CA ARG A 116 6.19 -10.77 -0.77
C ARG A 116 6.21 -11.19 0.70
N ASN A 117 5.97 -10.24 1.63
CA ASN A 117 6.10 -10.49 3.08
C ASN A 117 4.79 -10.34 3.85
N THR A 118 3.69 -10.03 3.16
CA THR A 118 2.37 -9.82 3.77
C THR A 118 1.32 -10.63 3.03
N ALA A 119 0.31 -11.08 3.74
CA ALA A 119 -0.82 -11.80 3.17
C ALA A 119 -2.12 -11.45 3.88
N VAL A 120 -3.23 -11.74 3.22
CA VAL A 120 -4.55 -11.73 3.82
C VAL A 120 -5.05 -13.16 3.87
N ILE A 121 -5.39 -13.59 5.08
CA ILE A 121 -6.02 -14.89 5.31
C ILE A 121 -7.40 -14.69 5.92
N SER A 122 -8.27 -15.69 5.84
CA SER A 122 -9.53 -15.74 6.57
C SER A 122 -9.62 -17.03 7.38
N ASP A 123 -10.10 -16.95 8.61
CA ASP A 123 -10.53 -18.15 9.32
C ASP A 123 -11.84 -18.69 8.72
N THR A 124 -12.26 -19.86 9.20
CA THR A 124 -13.49 -20.53 8.77
C THR A 124 -14.76 -19.83 9.25
N SER A 125 -14.67 -19.00 10.31
CA SER A 125 -15.77 -18.16 10.80
C SER A 125 -15.97 -16.92 9.94
N GLY A 126 -15.02 -16.60 9.07
CA GLY A 126 -15.07 -15.44 8.21
C GLY A 126 -14.48 -14.19 8.83
N ASN A 127 -13.57 -14.28 9.79
CA ASN A 127 -12.72 -13.15 10.12
C ASN A 127 -11.51 -13.16 9.20
N SER A 128 -11.19 -12.02 8.59
CA SER A 128 -9.97 -11.88 7.79
C SER A 128 -8.85 -11.30 8.65
N TYR A 129 -7.61 -11.58 8.30
CA TYR A 129 -6.43 -11.13 9.04
C TYR A 129 -5.37 -10.67 8.06
N ASN A 130 -4.75 -9.51 8.33
CA ASN A 130 -3.50 -9.18 7.65
C ASN A 130 -2.35 -9.77 8.45
N VAL A 131 -1.52 -10.54 7.77
CA VAL A 131 -0.49 -11.34 8.41
C VAL A 131 0.85 -11.10 7.75
N GLN A 132 1.90 -11.10 8.57
CA GLN A 132 3.26 -11.04 8.10
C GLN A 132 3.87 -12.45 7.98
N ALA A 133 4.69 -12.67 6.96
CA ALA A 133 5.56 -13.82 6.91
C ALA A 133 6.65 -13.68 7.99
N LEU A 134 6.78 -14.69 8.87
CA LEU A 134 7.87 -14.73 9.85
C LEU A 134 9.20 -15.06 9.18
N THR A 135 9.22 -16.01 8.22
CA THR A 135 10.47 -16.58 7.68
C THR A 135 10.57 -16.41 6.17
N THR A 136 9.87 -17.25 5.42
CA THR A 136 9.94 -17.32 3.97
C THR A 136 8.86 -16.40 3.38
N PRO A 137 9.22 -15.53 2.43
CA PRO A 137 8.25 -14.73 1.69
C PRO A 137 7.11 -15.58 1.11
N PHE A 138 5.88 -15.11 1.21
CA PHE A 138 4.69 -15.82 0.74
C PHE A 138 4.75 -16.15 -0.74
N ASN A 139 5.31 -15.26 -1.57
CA ASN A 139 5.49 -15.49 -3.00
C ASN A 139 6.51 -16.59 -3.36
N LYS A 140 7.30 -17.07 -2.39
CA LYS A 140 8.18 -18.24 -2.56
C LYS A 140 7.51 -19.54 -2.11
N ILE A 141 6.49 -19.46 -1.26
CA ILE A 141 5.77 -20.61 -0.70
C ILE A 141 4.55 -20.94 -1.56
N PHE A 142 3.77 -19.93 -1.90
CA PHE A 142 2.49 -20.06 -2.57
C PHE A 142 2.60 -19.62 -4.02
N SER A 143 1.97 -20.38 -4.92
CA SER A 143 1.87 -20.04 -6.35
C SER A 143 0.43 -19.86 -6.83
N LYS A 144 -0.56 -20.12 -5.96
CA LYS A 144 -2.00 -20.05 -6.26
C LYS A 144 -2.79 -19.55 -5.06
N LYS A 145 -3.93 -18.92 -5.36
CA LYS A 145 -4.95 -18.42 -4.42
C LYS A 145 -6.33 -18.48 -5.10
N PRO A 146 -7.44 -18.61 -4.36
CA PRO A 146 -7.48 -18.87 -2.93
C PRO A 146 -7.00 -20.30 -2.60
N LEU A 147 -6.42 -20.48 -1.42
CA LEU A 147 -5.83 -21.74 -0.96
C LEU A 147 -6.14 -21.94 0.52
N MET A 148 -6.53 -23.15 0.93
CA MET A 148 -6.66 -23.48 2.35
C MET A 148 -5.36 -24.08 2.90
N MET A 149 -4.94 -23.64 4.08
CA MET A 149 -3.71 -24.05 4.75
C MET A 149 -3.91 -24.16 6.25
N TYR A 150 -3.27 -25.16 6.88
CA TYR A 150 -3.13 -25.22 8.33
C TYR A 150 -1.82 -24.53 8.77
N THR A 151 -1.94 -23.54 9.64
CA THR A 151 -0.83 -22.75 10.19
C THR A 151 -1.25 -22.09 11.50
N ALA A 152 -0.31 -21.45 12.20
CA ALA A 152 -0.59 -20.71 13.41
C ALA A 152 -0.67 -19.21 13.11
N LEU A 153 -1.79 -18.59 13.49
CA LEU A 153 -1.97 -17.15 13.55
C LEU A 153 -1.55 -16.66 14.94
N ILE A 154 -0.43 -15.93 15.01
CA ILE A 154 0.17 -15.52 16.28
C ILE A 154 0.05 -14.00 16.43
N PRO A 155 -0.67 -13.47 17.45
CA PRO A 155 -0.64 -12.05 17.79
C PRO A 155 0.68 -11.72 18.46
N TYR A 156 1.58 -11.00 17.79
CA TYR A 156 2.88 -10.63 18.37
C TYR A 156 3.18 -9.16 18.17
N LYS A 157 3.40 -8.44 19.28
CA LYS A 157 3.48 -6.97 19.31
C LYS A 157 2.20 -6.39 18.70
N ASN A 158 2.35 -5.51 17.72
CA ASN A 158 1.26 -4.88 16.98
C ASN A 158 1.12 -5.54 15.58
N ARG A 159 0.97 -6.87 15.52
CA ARG A 159 0.51 -7.55 14.29
C ARG A 159 0.17 -9.01 14.53
N TYR A 160 -0.51 -9.61 13.55
CA TYR A 160 -0.48 -11.05 13.38
C TYR A 160 0.70 -11.48 12.48
N ILE A 161 1.36 -12.55 12.87
CA ILE A 161 2.36 -13.25 12.08
C ILE A 161 1.90 -14.68 11.82
N LEU A 162 2.31 -15.23 10.68
CA LEU A 162 2.27 -16.67 10.43
C LEU A 162 3.62 -17.26 10.75
N ASP A 163 3.62 -18.39 11.46
CA ASP A 163 4.80 -19.10 11.96
C ASP A 163 5.79 -19.61 10.88
N GLY A 164 5.45 -19.45 9.60
CA GLY A 164 6.30 -19.84 8.47
C GLY A 164 6.20 -21.33 8.12
N ARG A 165 5.29 -22.08 8.76
CA ARG A 165 5.07 -23.51 8.52
C ARG A 165 3.64 -23.70 8.00
N TYR A 166 3.49 -24.35 6.84
CA TYR A 166 2.21 -24.43 6.14
C TYR A 166 1.91 -25.86 5.72
N ALA A 167 0.81 -26.42 6.23
CA ALA A 167 0.26 -27.66 5.71
C ALA A 167 -0.84 -27.32 4.70
N VAL A 168 -0.48 -27.38 3.41
CA VAL A 168 -1.38 -27.01 2.32
C VAL A 168 -2.45 -28.09 2.12
N ILE A 169 -3.73 -27.71 2.22
CA ILE A 169 -4.86 -28.62 2.05
C ILE A 169 -5.23 -28.68 0.55
N GLN A 170 -4.35 -29.27 -0.26
CA GLN A 170 -4.51 -29.27 -1.72
C GLN A 170 -5.51 -30.31 -2.26
N GLU A 171 -5.79 -31.39 -1.53
CA GLU A 171 -6.47 -32.58 -2.09
C GLU A 171 -7.93 -32.80 -1.69
N LYS A 172 -8.53 -31.98 -0.83
CA LYS A 172 -9.91 -32.23 -0.31
C LYS A 172 -10.91 -31.08 -0.48
N MET A 173 -10.60 -30.03 -1.22
CA MET A 173 -11.60 -29.00 -1.48
C MET A 173 -12.61 -29.47 -2.52
N THR A 174 -13.81 -29.85 -2.07
CA THR A 174 -14.93 -30.20 -2.93
C THR A 174 -15.31 -29.03 -3.84
N LYS A 175 -16.09 -29.30 -4.90
CA LYS A 175 -16.60 -28.23 -5.75
C LYS A 175 -17.47 -27.24 -4.97
N GLU A 176 -18.20 -27.69 -3.93
CA GLU A 176 -18.93 -26.78 -3.05
C GLU A 176 -17.99 -25.87 -2.26
N VAL A 177 -16.96 -26.42 -1.59
CA VAL A 177 -16.00 -25.61 -0.82
C VAL A 177 -15.30 -24.59 -1.72
N LYS A 178 -14.90 -24.98 -2.94
CA LYS A 178 -14.32 -24.02 -3.91
C LYS A 178 -15.31 -22.92 -4.29
N LYS A 179 -16.59 -23.24 -4.42
CA LYS A 179 -17.65 -22.28 -4.74
C LYS A 179 -17.96 -21.37 -3.56
N GLU A 180 -17.98 -21.89 -2.33
CA GLU A 180 -18.12 -21.12 -1.10
C GLU A 180 -16.94 -20.18 -0.90
N ILE A 181 -15.70 -20.66 -1.06
CA ILE A 181 -14.49 -19.84 -0.99
C ILE A 181 -14.48 -18.75 -2.07
N ALA A 182 -14.91 -19.07 -3.30
CA ALA A 182 -15.06 -18.07 -4.36
C ALA A 182 -16.17 -17.05 -4.08
N ASN A 183 -17.11 -17.40 -3.20
CA ASN A 183 -18.19 -16.53 -2.74
C ASN A 183 -17.88 -15.86 -1.39
N ILE A 184 -16.77 -16.20 -0.72
CA ILE A 184 -16.30 -15.43 0.43
C ILE A 184 -16.09 -14.02 -0.09
N PRO A 185 -16.78 -13.02 0.47
CA PRO A 185 -16.75 -11.66 -0.05
C PRO A 185 -15.36 -11.06 0.17
N THR A 186 -14.42 -11.40 -0.71
CA THR A 186 -13.29 -10.56 -1.10
C THR A 186 -13.79 -9.19 -1.58
N LEU A 187 -15.06 -9.14 -1.99
CA LEU A 187 -15.84 -7.97 -2.36
C LEU A 187 -17.02 -7.81 -1.41
N GLY A 188 -16.95 -6.87 -0.47
CA GLY A 188 -18.12 -6.42 0.31
C GLY A 188 -18.03 -6.52 1.83
N ARG A 189 -17.00 -7.17 2.41
CA ARG A 189 -16.78 -7.10 3.87
C ARG A 189 -16.35 -5.72 4.33
N GLU A 190 -15.58 -4.99 3.53
CA GLU A 190 -15.34 -3.58 3.79
C GLU A 190 -16.66 -2.80 3.81
N THR A 191 -17.56 -3.04 2.85
CA THR A 191 -18.89 -2.41 2.84
C THR A 191 -19.72 -2.80 4.06
N GLN A 192 -19.57 -4.02 4.58
CA GLN A 192 -20.24 -4.46 5.80
C GLN A 192 -19.61 -3.82 7.05
N TYR A 193 -18.29 -3.79 7.16
CA TYR A 193 -17.55 -3.11 8.22
C TYR A 193 -17.84 -1.60 8.23
N GLN A 194 -17.82 -0.95 7.07
CA GLN A 194 -18.24 0.44 6.86
C GLN A 194 -19.67 0.67 7.35
N LYS A 195 -20.59 -0.26 7.06
CA LYS A 195 -21.98 -0.18 7.57
C LYS A 195 -22.09 -0.43 9.07
N GLU A 196 -21.32 -1.36 9.63
CA GLU A 196 -21.35 -1.73 11.05
C GLU A 196 -20.70 -0.66 11.94
N LYS A 197 -19.64 -0.03 11.45
CA LYS A 197 -18.87 1.02 12.13
C LYS A 197 -19.26 2.43 11.71
N SER A 198 -20.22 2.55 10.81
CA SER A 198 -20.62 3.82 10.19
C SER A 198 -19.43 4.61 9.63
N ILE A 199 -18.55 3.94 8.87
CA ILE A 199 -17.36 4.54 8.25
C ILE A 199 -17.66 4.87 6.79
N ILE A 200 -17.38 6.11 6.40
CA ILE A 200 -17.32 6.61 5.03
C ILE A 200 -15.86 6.58 4.57
N THR A 201 -15.64 6.10 3.34
CA THR A 201 -14.32 6.10 2.71
C THR A 201 -14.20 7.20 1.68
N PHE A 202 -13.14 8.00 1.80
CA PHE A 202 -12.80 9.04 0.84
C PHE A 202 -11.51 8.67 0.12
N PRO A 203 -11.55 8.51 -1.21
CA PRO A 203 -10.32 8.40 -1.96
C PRO A 203 -9.58 9.71 -1.94
N VAL A 204 -8.26 9.66 -1.96
CA VAL A 204 -7.43 10.85 -1.87
C VAL A 204 -6.34 10.79 -2.90
N SER A 205 -6.02 11.93 -3.50
CA SER A 205 -4.82 12.09 -4.30
C SER A 205 -4.03 13.35 -3.96
N ILE A 206 -2.71 13.21 -3.90
CA ILE A 206 -1.76 14.32 -3.86
C ILE A 206 -1.14 14.41 -5.24
N ASN A 207 -1.42 15.51 -5.94
CA ASN A 207 -1.06 15.68 -7.34
C ASN A 207 0.12 16.63 -7.50
N LEU A 208 1.04 16.24 -8.36
CA LEU A 208 2.18 17.07 -8.71
C LEU A 208 2.55 16.91 -10.18
N THR A 209 3.28 17.89 -10.69
CA THR A 209 3.97 17.81 -11.97
C THR A 209 5.46 17.88 -11.71
N VAL A 210 6.26 17.07 -12.41
CA VAL A 210 7.73 17.16 -12.32
C VAL A 210 8.29 17.56 -13.67
N PHE A 211 9.23 18.49 -13.63
CA PHE A 211 9.99 18.96 -14.76
C PHE A 211 11.43 18.45 -14.69
N CYS A 212 12.00 18.12 -15.85
CA CYS A 212 13.42 17.90 -16.02
C CYS A 212 13.83 18.20 -17.47
N ASP A 213 15.13 18.23 -17.72
CA ASP A 213 15.66 18.24 -19.08
C ASP A 213 15.17 17.01 -19.85
N ALA A 214 14.68 17.22 -21.08
CA ALA A 214 14.11 16.15 -21.90
C ALA A 214 15.07 14.97 -22.12
N VAL A 215 16.38 15.23 -22.15
CA VAL A 215 17.40 14.17 -22.28
C VAL A 215 17.38 13.19 -21.10
N HIS A 216 16.98 13.64 -19.91
CA HIS A 216 16.93 12.87 -18.66
C HIS A 216 15.54 12.34 -18.29
N PHE A 217 14.51 12.63 -19.10
CA PHE A 217 13.11 12.27 -18.80
C PHE A 217 12.89 10.80 -18.41
N GLU A 218 13.51 9.86 -19.13
CA GLU A 218 13.40 8.42 -18.82
C GLU A 218 14.05 8.07 -17.47
N LYS A 219 15.15 8.75 -17.12
CA LYS A 219 15.85 8.55 -15.85
C LYS A 219 15.01 9.13 -14.70
N MET A 220 14.44 10.32 -14.89
CA MET A 220 13.49 10.94 -13.96
C MET A 220 12.28 10.03 -13.69
N GLU A 221 11.61 9.52 -14.73
CA GLU A 221 10.46 8.61 -14.59
C GLU A 221 10.83 7.35 -13.78
N ASN A 222 11.97 6.73 -14.08
CA ASN A 222 12.41 5.55 -13.34
C ASN A 222 12.65 5.83 -11.85
N ILE A 223 13.13 7.03 -11.50
CA ILE A 223 13.35 7.44 -10.11
C ILE A 223 12.02 7.67 -9.41
N ILE A 224 11.15 8.52 -9.98
CA ILE A 224 9.88 8.93 -9.38
C ILE A 224 8.96 7.73 -9.12
N LEU A 225 8.90 6.78 -10.06
CA LEU A 225 7.97 5.65 -9.97
C LEU A 225 8.45 4.53 -9.05
N LYS A 226 9.73 4.49 -8.65
CA LYS A 226 10.33 3.37 -7.88
C LYS A 226 10.94 3.77 -6.54
N ASN A 227 11.27 5.04 -6.33
CA ASN A 227 12.11 5.49 -5.21
C ASN A 227 11.40 6.51 -4.30
N ILE A 228 10.15 6.29 -3.90
CA ILE A 228 9.54 7.16 -2.88
C ILE A 228 9.91 6.64 -1.49
N PRO A 229 10.69 7.40 -0.70
CA PRO A 229 11.14 6.95 0.60
C PRO A 229 9.98 6.78 1.58
N HIS A 230 10.00 5.71 2.37
CA HIS A 230 8.98 5.43 3.40
C HIS A 230 8.82 6.59 4.40
N ASN A 231 9.92 7.26 4.76
CA ASN A 231 9.89 8.42 5.66
C ASN A 231 9.12 9.61 5.06
N PHE A 232 9.18 9.83 3.74
CA PHE A 232 8.36 10.85 3.09
C PHE A 232 6.87 10.52 3.24
N THR A 233 6.45 9.31 2.90
CA THR A 233 5.04 8.92 3.06
C THR A 233 4.59 9.00 4.51
N GLN A 234 5.44 8.62 5.47
CA GLN A 234 5.13 8.75 6.90
C GLN A 234 4.94 10.20 7.32
N LYS A 235 5.77 11.12 6.83
CA LYS A 235 5.60 12.55 7.13
C LYS A 235 4.29 13.09 6.56
N MET A 236 3.91 12.68 5.36
CA MET A 236 2.63 13.05 4.77
C MET A 236 1.45 12.55 5.63
N LEU A 237 1.53 11.31 6.10
CA LEU A 237 0.54 10.75 7.03
C LEU A 237 0.48 11.49 8.37
N ASN A 238 1.63 11.88 8.91
CA ASN A 238 1.71 12.59 10.19
C ASN A 238 1.02 13.96 10.15
N GLN A 239 0.77 14.54 8.97
CA GLN A 239 -0.05 15.76 8.85
C GLN A 239 -1.51 15.54 9.24
N PHE A 240 -1.97 14.28 9.31
CA PHE A 240 -3.35 13.91 9.63
C PHE A 240 -3.50 13.21 10.98
N LYS A 241 -2.42 13.05 11.75
CA LYS A 241 -2.41 12.24 12.99
C LYS A 241 -3.36 12.76 14.09
N ASP A 242 -3.61 14.07 14.09
CA ASP A 242 -4.46 14.75 15.08
C ASP A 242 -5.90 14.97 14.57
N THR A 243 -6.21 14.43 13.39
CA THR A 243 -7.56 14.49 12.79
C THR A 243 -8.37 13.29 13.29
N PRO A 244 -9.69 13.41 13.55
CA PRO A 244 -10.51 12.31 14.07
C PRO A 244 -10.88 11.32 12.96
N PHE A 245 -9.85 10.80 12.29
CA PHE A 245 -9.98 9.72 11.33
C PHE A 245 -9.77 8.39 12.03
N GLU A 246 -10.63 7.43 11.73
CA GLU A 246 -10.40 6.05 12.12
C GLU A 246 -9.08 5.57 11.50
N ARG A 247 -8.83 5.98 10.25
CA ARG A 247 -7.61 5.63 9.55
C ARG A 247 -7.34 6.54 8.36
N VAL A 248 -6.06 6.76 8.09
CA VAL A 248 -5.56 7.33 6.83
C VAL A 248 -4.59 6.34 6.21
N SER A 249 -4.56 6.21 4.88
CA SER A 249 -3.54 5.40 4.20
C SER A 249 -3.08 6.03 2.89
N PHE A 250 -1.78 5.94 2.57
CA PHE A 250 -1.20 6.41 1.30
C PHE A 250 -0.30 5.34 0.67
N THR A 251 -0.23 5.33 -0.66
CA THR A 251 0.69 4.50 -1.43
C THR A 251 2.14 4.97 -1.28
N SER A 252 3.09 4.04 -1.19
CA SER A 252 4.53 4.32 -1.02
C SER A 252 5.23 4.67 -2.35
N SER A 253 4.49 5.16 -3.34
CA SER A 253 4.97 5.37 -4.70
C SER A 253 4.09 6.38 -5.41
N PHE A 254 4.66 7.15 -6.33
CA PHE A 254 3.88 7.90 -7.29
C PHE A 254 3.44 7.01 -8.46
N ILE A 255 2.29 7.35 -9.04
CA ILE A 255 1.78 6.77 -10.29
C ILE A 255 1.71 7.82 -11.38
N ARG A 256 1.82 7.39 -12.65
CA ARG A 256 1.61 8.28 -13.79
C ARG A 256 0.12 8.61 -13.91
N THR A 257 -0.26 9.82 -13.52
CA THR A 257 -1.65 10.24 -13.34
C THR A 257 -2.51 10.01 -14.58
N MET A 258 -2.00 10.34 -15.77
CA MET A 258 -2.78 10.23 -17.01
C MET A 258 -3.04 8.78 -17.43
N ASP A 259 -2.08 7.88 -17.18
CA ASP A 259 -2.27 6.46 -17.49
C ASP A 259 -3.26 5.84 -16.51
N TYR A 260 -3.11 6.16 -15.23
CA TYR A 260 -4.05 5.79 -14.20
C TYR A 260 -5.47 6.24 -14.54
N LEU A 261 -5.68 7.54 -14.75
CA LEU A 261 -7.01 8.11 -15.05
C LEU A 261 -7.68 7.49 -16.27
N ASN A 262 -6.92 7.05 -17.27
CA ASN A 262 -7.51 6.37 -18.41
C ASN A 262 -7.93 4.94 -18.12
N ASP A 263 -7.16 4.21 -17.30
CA ASP A 263 -7.47 2.83 -16.98
C ASP A 263 -8.73 2.72 -16.12
N ILE A 264 -8.97 3.71 -15.24
CA ILE A 264 -10.23 3.80 -14.47
C ILE A 264 -11.42 4.38 -15.27
N ASN A 265 -11.19 5.17 -16.34
CA ASN A 265 -12.27 5.77 -17.14
C ASN A 265 -12.62 5.02 -18.45
N GLY A 266 -11.90 3.94 -18.80
CA GLY A 266 -12.13 3.18 -20.03
C GLY A 266 -13.35 2.25 -19.95
N ASP A 267 -13.98 1.92 -21.08
CA ASP A 267 -15.17 1.03 -21.17
C ASP A 267 -14.92 -0.41 -20.66
N ASP A 268 -13.67 -0.79 -20.42
CA ASP A 268 -13.26 -2.05 -19.78
C ASP A 268 -13.33 -1.96 -18.24
N ILE A 269 -14.34 -1.26 -17.69
CA ILE A 269 -14.72 -1.30 -16.26
C ILE A 269 -15.32 -2.67 -15.91
N LYS A 270 -14.58 -3.74 -16.18
CA LYS A 270 -14.64 -4.92 -15.33
C LYS A 270 -13.59 -4.69 -14.26
N GLU A 271 -14.04 -3.97 -13.23
CA GLU A 271 -13.50 -4.17 -11.89
C GLU A 271 -12.02 -3.76 -11.73
N MET A 272 -11.67 -2.51 -12.08
CA MET A 272 -10.47 -1.91 -11.49
C MET A 272 -10.76 -1.58 -10.02
N HIS A 273 -10.82 -2.63 -9.20
CA HIS A 273 -10.72 -2.55 -7.75
C HIS A 273 -9.27 -2.28 -7.44
N LEU A 274 -8.83 -1.03 -7.62
CA LEU A 274 -7.45 -0.66 -7.37
C LEU A 274 -7.00 -1.08 -5.98
N LEU A 275 -7.97 -1.07 -5.09
CA LEU A 275 -7.84 -1.41 -3.73
C LEU A 275 -9.27 -1.93 -3.38
N ASN A 276 -9.65 -3.21 -3.38
CA ASN A 276 -10.78 -3.67 -2.53
C ASN A 276 -10.16 -4.61 -1.51
N GLY A 277 -10.18 -4.19 -0.26
CA GLY A 277 -9.54 -4.90 0.83
C GLY A 277 -10.59 -5.67 1.58
N LEU A 278 -10.24 -6.88 1.98
CA LEU A 278 -10.98 -7.54 3.04
C LEU A 278 -10.81 -6.69 4.31
N SER A 279 -11.91 -6.42 5.03
CA SER A 279 -11.80 -5.95 6.41
C SER A 279 -11.01 -7.01 7.19
N ILE A 280 -9.93 -6.57 7.83
CA ILE A 280 -9.00 -7.41 8.59
C ILE A 280 -9.26 -7.14 10.06
N SER A 281 -9.48 -8.19 10.85
CA SER A 281 -9.86 -8.14 12.26
C SER A 281 -8.79 -7.53 13.18
N ASN A 282 -7.58 -7.33 12.67
CA ASN A 282 -6.52 -6.51 13.25
C ASN A 282 -6.38 -5.17 12.52
N ASP A 283 -7.50 -4.49 12.33
CA ASP A 283 -7.55 -3.04 12.19
C ASP A 283 -6.88 -2.45 13.45
N GLU A 284 -5.55 -2.26 13.39
CA GLU A 284 -4.80 -1.74 14.51
C GLU A 284 -5.29 -0.34 14.83
N VAL A 285 -5.97 -0.24 15.97
CA VAL A 285 -6.09 0.97 16.77
C VAL A 285 -4.69 1.56 16.93
N ASN A 286 -4.39 2.64 16.22
CA ASN A 286 -3.19 3.49 16.39
C ASN A 286 -1.81 2.87 16.07
N GLY A 287 -1.68 2.08 15.01
CA GLY A 287 -0.37 1.57 14.53
C GLY A 287 0.24 2.38 13.38
N GLU A 288 1.58 2.52 13.34
CA GLU A 288 2.38 3.20 12.30
C GLU A 288 2.24 2.65 10.85
N SER A 289 1.18 1.91 10.51
CA SER A 289 1.10 1.05 9.30
C SER A 289 0.19 1.59 8.19
N SER A 290 0.15 2.91 8.00
CA SER A 290 -0.70 3.60 7.02
C SER A 290 -0.11 3.68 5.59
N ILE A 291 1.00 3.00 5.29
CA ILE A 291 1.76 3.19 4.04
C ILE A 291 1.62 1.99 3.10
N ILE A 292 0.66 1.96 2.17
CA ILE A 292 0.44 0.89 1.17
C ILE A 292 1.70 0.71 0.30
N PRO A 293 2.38 -0.46 0.25
CA PRO A 293 3.65 -0.62 -0.46
C PRO A 293 3.41 -0.76 -1.96
N TYR A 294 4.41 -0.39 -2.77
CA TYR A 294 4.32 -0.49 -4.22
C TYR A 294 4.07 -1.92 -4.73
N GLU A 295 4.62 -2.95 -4.08
CA GLU A 295 4.44 -4.37 -4.47
C GLU A 295 2.98 -4.84 -4.38
N ILE A 296 2.12 -4.06 -3.73
CA ILE A 296 0.70 -4.33 -3.63
C ILE A 296 -0.04 -3.56 -4.71
N LEU A 297 0.33 -2.29 -4.90
CA LEU A 297 -0.18 -1.48 -5.99
C LEU A 297 0.07 -2.15 -7.36
N GLU A 298 1.25 -2.72 -7.60
CA GLU A 298 1.62 -3.33 -8.89
C GLU A 298 0.73 -4.52 -9.31
N LYS A 299 -0.02 -5.10 -8.38
CA LYS A 299 -0.99 -6.17 -8.69
C LYS A 299 -2.27 -5.64 -9.31
N TYR A 300 -2.66 -4.42 -8.96
CA TYR A 300 -3.90 -3.79 -9.38
C TYR A 300 -3.67 -2.70 -10.44
N TYR A 301 -2.47 -2.11 -10.44
CA TYR A 301 -2.05 -1.10 -11.38
C TYR A 301 -0.59 -1.31 -11.75
N GLN A 302 -0.35 -1.78 -12.97
CA GLN A 302 0.99 -1.87 -13.53
C GLN A 302 1.30 -0.58 -14.27
N GLN A 303 2.37 0.10 -13.85
CA GLN A 303 2.88 1.28 -14.53
C GLN A 303 3.26 0.88 -15.97
N LYS A 304 2.57 1.44 -16.95
CA LYS A 304 2.83 1.15 -18.36
C LYS A 304 4.22 1.62 -18.75
N ASP A 305 4.89 0.83 -19.58
CA ASP A 305 6.08 1.29 -20.29
C ASP A 305 5.77 2.58 -21.06
N LEU A 306 6.76 3.47 -21.21
CA LEU A 306 6.56 4.78 -21.84
C LEU A 306 5.99 4.71 -23.26
N ASN A 307 6.31 3.66 -24.01
CA ASN A 307 5.79 3.42 -25.35
C ASN A 307 4.32 2.95 -25.38
N GLN A 308 3.82 2.42 -24.27
CA GLN A 308 2.43 1.98 -24.07
C GLN A 308 1.60 3.02 -23.31
N SER A 309 2.26 4.01 -22.70
CA SER A 309 1.63 5.13 -22.02
C SER A 309 0.76 5.96 -22.97
N ILE A 310 -0.28 6.58 -22.43
CA ILE A 310 -1.08 7.61 -23.11
C ILE A 310 -0.25 8.86 -23.32
N SER A 311 0.74 9.06 -22.46
CA SER A 311 1.75 10.09 -22.58
C SER A 311 2.83 9.75 -23.61
N LYS A 312 2.70 8.68 -24.40
CA LYS A 312 3.66 8.31 -25.46
C LYS A 312 3.94 9.43 -26.47
N GLY A 313 2.98 10.34 -26.69
CA GLY A 313 3.18 11.52 -27.53
C GLY A 313 4.19 12.51 -26.94
N ILE A 314 4.21 12.67 -25.61
CA ILE A 314 5.21 13.45 -24.88
C ILE A 314 6.57 12.77 -25.06
N TYR A 315 6.61 11.44 -24.92
CA TYR A 315 7.83 10.66 -25.10
C TYR A 315 8.42 10.78 -26.51
N LYS A 316 7.58 10.72 -27.55
CA LYS A 316 8.01 10.97 -28.94
C LYS A 316 8.62 12.35 -29.09
N ASN A 317 7.98 13.38 -28.55
CA ASN A 317 8.53 14.73 -28.58
C ASN A 317 9.85 14.86 -27.81
N VAL A 318 10.02 14.08 -26.73
CA VAL A 318 11.29 13.97 -25.99
C VAL A 318 12.38 13.30 -26.85
N GLN A 319 12.04 12.23 -27.58
CA GLN A 319 12.98 11.59 -28.50
C GLN A 319 13.39 12.54 -29.64
N ASP A 320 12.41 13.21 -30.26
CA ASP A 320 12.65 14.21 -31.30
C ASP A 320 13.50 15.38 -30.75
N ALA A 321 13.27 15.78 -29.49
CA ALA A 321 14.09 16.78 -28.80
C ALA A 321 15.54 16.32 -28.56
N LYS A 322 15.75 15.06 -28.16
CA LYS A 322 17.09 14.46 -27.99
C LYS A 322 17.88 14.50 -29.30
N GLU A 323 17.22 14.31 -30.44
CA GLU A 323 17.85 14.41 -31.76
C GLU A 323 18.28 15.86 -32.07
N ILE A 324 17.42 16.84 -31.79
CA ILE A 324 17.73 18.27 -32.00
C ILE A 324 18.88 18.76 -31.11
N VAL A 325 18.96 18.29 -29.86
CA VAL A 325 20.05 18.65 -28.92
C VAL A 325 21.39 18.06 -29.37
N LYS A 326 21.39 16.82 -29.90
CA LYS A 326 22.60 16.19 -30.47
C LYS A 326 23.18 16.96 -31.66
N GLU A 327 22.37 17.73 -32.38
CA GLU A 327 22.79 18.59 -33.50
C GLU A 327 23.39 19.94 -33.05
N GLY A 328 23.69 20.13 -31.77
CA GLY A 328 24.37 21.33 -31.25
C GLY A 328 23.48 22.58 -31.15
N ARG A 329 22.15 22.40 -31.20
CA ARG A 329 21.18 23.48 -30.94
C ARG A 329 20.83 23.48 -29.46
N GLU A 330 21.62 24.20 -28.66
CA GLU A 330 21.49 24.34 -27.19
C GLU A 330 20.22 25.08 -26.73
N ASN A 331 19.04 24.60 -27.12
CA ASN A 331 17.82 24.92 -26.38
C ASN A 331 17.54 23.72 -25.47
N ILE A 332 17.76 23.90 -24.17
CA ILE A 332 17.38 22.94 -23.13
C ILE A 332 15.86 22.80 -23.15
N LEU A 333 15.38 21.80 -23.90
CA LEU A 333 13.98 21.44 -23.95
C LEU A 333 13.63 20.78 -22.62
N GLN A 334 12.77 21.43 -21.84
CA GLN A 334 12.20 20.86 -20.61
C GLN A 334 11.05 19.92 -20.98
N ALA A 335 10.99 18.78 -20.32
CA ALA A 335 9.89 17.83 -20.38
C ALA A 335 9.21 17.76 -19.02
N SER A 336 7.89 17.52 -19.02
CA SER A 336 7.12 17.39 -17.80
C SER A 336 6.11 16.25 -17.87
N SER A 337 5.80 15.68 -16.71
CA SER A 337 4.81 14.63 -16.56
C SER A 337 4.03 14.84 -15.25
N PHE A 338 2.82 14.31 -15.20
CA PHE A 338 1.93 14.41 -14.04
C PHE A 338 1.96 13.12 -13.24
N TYR A 339 2.09 13.27 -11.94
CA TYR A 339 2.13 12.17 -10.99
C TYR A 339 1.18 12.39 -9.83
N SER A 340 0.65 11.29 -9.32
CA SER A 340 -0.23 11.29 -8.16
C SER A 340 0.26 10.28 -7.14
N MET A 341 0.17 10.63 -5.86
CA MET A 341 0.21 9.67 -4.77
C MET A 341 -1.23 9.45 -4.32
N ILE A 342 -1.67 8.18 -4.31
CA ILE A 342 -3.06 7.82 -4.03
C ILE A 342 -3.18 7.32 -2.59
N GLY A 343 -4.28 7.64 -1.94
CA GLY A 343 -4.61 7.24 -0.57
C GLY A 343 -6.10 7.10 -0.31
N VAL A 344 -6.44 6.80 0.94
CA VAL A 344 -7.80 6.56 1.42
C VAL A 344 -7.94 7.06 2.84
N PHE A 345 -8.96 7.86 3.11
CA PHE A 345 -9.34 8.29 4.45
C PHE A 345 -10.59 7.54 4.89
N TYR A 346 -10.57 7.05 6.12
CA TYR A 346 -11.66 6.34 6.77
C TYR A 346 -12.20 7.25 7.88
N ILE A 347 -13.43 7.72 7.67
CA ILE A 347 -14.06 8.74 8.50
C ILE A 347 -15.35 8.18 9.07
N HIS A 348 -15.61 8.31 10.38
CA HIS A 348 -16.94 8.00 10.90
C HIS A 348 -17.96 9.02 10.40
N ASP A 349 -19.15 8.56 10.02
CA ASP A 349 -20.24 9.39 9.50
C ASP A 349 -20.71 10.49 10.46
N TYR A 350 -20.38 10.36 11.75
CA TYR A 350 -20.71 11.33 12.80
C TYR A 350 -19.56 12.26 13.22
N ASP A 351 -18.32 12.01 12.80
CA ASP A 351 -17.15 12.71 13.35
C ASP A 351 -16.72 13.97 12.57
N ILE A 352 -17.13 14.13 11.30
CA ILE A 352 -16.60 15.19 10.44
C ILE A 352 -17.67 15.83 9.55
N ASP A 353 -17.68 17.17 9.56
CA ASP A 353 -18.18 17.96 8.45
C ASP A 353 -17.16 17.89 7.30
N GLU A 354 -17.45 17.05 6.31
CA GLU A 354 -16.61 16.81 5.12
C GLU A 354 -16.12 18.11 4.48
N PHE A 355 -16.97 19.14 4.46
CA PHE A 355 -16.65 20.45 3.90
C PHE A 355 -15.58 21.18 4.71
N SER A 356 -15.70 21.19 6.04
CA SER A 356 -14.71 21.81 6.93
C SER A 356 -13.33 21.14 6.80
N PHE A 357 -13.30 19.83 6.60
CA PHE A 357 -12.04 19.10 6.37
C PHE A 357 -11.41 19.43 5.00
N LEU A 358 -12.22 19.44 3.94
CA LEU A 358 -11.80 19.88 2.61
C LEU A 358 -11.24 21.30 2.63
N GLU A 359 -11.89 22.20 3.38
CA GLU A 359 -11.42 23.58 3.55
C GLU A 359 -10.08 23.65 4.27
N TYR A 360 -9.88 22.84 5.31
CA TYR A 360 -8.60 22.77 6.02
C TYR A 360 -7.45 22.31 5.10
N LEU A 361 -7.66 21.28 4.28
CA LEU A 361 -6.63 20.80 3.37
C LEU A 361 -6.33 21.78 2.23
N ASN A 362 -7.35 22.53 1.82
CA ASN A 362 -7.20 23.59 0.84
C ASN A 362 -6.68 24.90 1.45
N SER A 363 -6.47 24.96 2.76
CA SER A 363 -5.94 26.15 3.42
C SER A 363 -4.51 26.47 2.97
N LEU A 364 -4.18 27.77 3.00
CA LEU A 364 -2.83 28.26 2.70
C LEU A 364 -1.75 27.56 3.55
N GLU A 365 -2.06 27.22 4.79
CA GLU A 365 -1.15 26.58 5.73
C GLU A 365 -0.85 25.13 5.31
N SER A 366 -1.90 24.32 5.12
CA SER A 366 -1.77 22.92 4.68
C SER A 366 -1.06 22.82 3.33
N ARG A 367 -1.42 23.67 2.36
CA ARG A 367 -0.76 23.67 1.03
C ARG A 367 0.73 23.97 1.10
N LYS A 368 1.15 24.91 1.96
CA LYS A 368 2.56 25.20 2.19
C LYS A 368 3.29 24.01 2.81
N ALA A 369 2.68 23.37 3.80
CA ALA A 369 3.25 22.19 4.44
C ALA A 369 3.46 21.05 3.43
N PHE A 370 2.46 20.75 2.58
CA PHE A 370 2.59 19.76 1.52
C PHE A 370 3.66 20.12 0.48
N SER A 371 3.71 21.39 0.06
CA SER A 371 4.70 21.86 -0.91
C SER A 371 6.13 21.70 -0.37
N GLN A 372 6.37 22.07 0.89
CA GLN A 372 7.68 21.95 1.53
C GLN A 372 8.15 20.50 1.65
N GLU A 373 7.26 19.57 2.01
CA GLU A 373 7.63 18.15 2.09
C GLU A 373 7.91 17.54 0.71
N ILE A 374 7.17 17.96 -0.33
CA ILE A 374 7.45 17.56 -1.72
C ILE A 374 8.80 18.14 -2.17
N GLU A 375 9.09 19.41 -1.90
CA GLU A 375 10.37 20.02 -2.24
C GLU A 375 11.54 19.28 -1.55
N ALA A 376 11.43 19.00 -0.24
CA ALA A 376 12.44 18.28 0.52
C ALA A 376 12.70 16.85 -0.01
N LEU A 377 11.65 16.17 -0.49
CA LEU A 377 11.79 14.87 -1.16
C LEU A 377 12.67 15.01 -2.41
N PHE A 378 12.37 15.97 -3.28
CA PHE A 378 13.10 16.11 -4.55
C PHE A 378 14.50 16.68 -4.35
N GLU A 379 14.76 17.49 -3.32
CA GLU A 379 16.13 17.84 -2.90
C GLU A 379 16.95 16.60 -2.54
N THR A 380 16.35 15.67 -1.79
CA THR A 380 17.00 14.41 -1.43
C THR A 380 17.26 13.55 -2.67
N LEU A 381 16.28 13.43 -3.57
CA LEU A 381 16.43 12.65 -4.80
C LEU A 381 17.46 13.27 -5.77
N ASN A 382 17.53 14.61 -5.84
CA ASN A 382 18.47 15.33 -6.70
C ASN A 382 19.92 15.19 -6.23
N ALA A 383 20.16 15.00 -4.93
CA ALA A 383 21.51 14.85 -4.38
C ALA A 383 22.29 13.66 -4.96
N ASP A 384 21.58 12.63 -5.43
CA ASP A 384 22.16 11.38 -5.93
C ASP A 384 22.19 11.28 -7.47
N ILE A 385 21.84 12.36 -8.19
CA ILE A 385 21.79 12.38 -9.66
C ILE A 385 22.53 13.58 -10.27
N ASP A 386 22.82 13.45 -11.57
CA ASP A 386 23.58 14.40 -12.38
C ASP A 386 22.70 15.40 -13.15
N PHE A 387 21.42 15.53 -12.77
CA PHE A 387 20.45 16.43 -13.39
C PHE A 387 19.40 16.90 -12.38
N ASP A 388 18.73 18.00 -12.68
CA ASP A 388 17.72 18.57 -11.78
C ASP A 388 16.31 18.05 -12.09
N MET A 389 15.60 17.64 -11.05
CA MET A 389 14.15 17.43 -11.06
C MET A 389 13.48 18.56 -10.28
N THR A 390 12.52 19.24 -10.91
CA THR A 390 11.76 20.34 -10.27
C THR A 390 10.30 19.91 -10.09
N PRO A 391 9.85 19.62 -8.86
CA PRO A 391 8.45 19.34 -8.60
C PRO A 391 7.62 20.64 -8.52
N VAL A 392 6.35 20.55 -8.86
CA VAL A 392 5.33 21.54 -8.52
C VAL A 392 4.14 20.79 -7.95
N TYR A 393 3.84 21.06 -6.68
CA TYR A 393 2.60 20.62 -6.07
C TYR A 393 1.42 21.32 -6.75
N LEU A 394 0.48 20.53 -7.26
CA LEU A 394 -0.69 21.03 -7.97
C LEU A 394 -1.85 21.20 -7.00
N ASP A 395 -2.35 20.09 -6.46
CA ASP A 395 -3.45 20.12 -5.50
C ASP A 395 -3.60 18.77 -4.78
N PHE A 396 -4.36 18.82 -3.69
CA PHE A 396 -4.89 17.67 -3.00
C PHE A 396 -6.36 17.54 -3.41
N THR A 397 -6.80 16.33 -3.79
CA THR A 397 -8.20 16.09 -4.17
C THR A 397 -8.78 14.90 -3.43
N LEU A 398 -10.07 15.00 -3.06
CA LEU A 398 -10.86 13.89 -2.52
C LEU A 398 -11.61 13.10 -3.60
N GLU A 399 -11.58 13.58 -4.83
CA GLU A 399 -12.14 12.87 -5.98
C GLU A 399 -11.08 12.75 -7.09
N LEU A 400 -11.11 11.61 -7.78
CA LEU A 400 -10.20 11.36 -8.89
C LEU A 400 -10.56 12.20 -10.12
N ASP A 401 -11.84 12.55 -10.27
CA ASP A 401 -12.31 13.39 -11.38
C ASP A 401 -11.77 14.82 -11.29
N ASP A 402 -11.56 15.34 -10.07
CA ASP A 402 -10.99 16.66 -9.81
C ASP A 402 -9.52 16.78 -10.24
N ILE A 403 -8.81 15.66 -10.33
CA ILE A 403 -7.41 15.65 -10.78
C ILE A 403 -7.29 16.21 -12.20
N ILE A 404 -8.26 15.88 -13.07
CA ILE A 404 -8.25 16.37 -14.46
C ILE A 404 -8.44 17.87 -14.51
N ASP A 405 -9.40 18.39 -13.75
CA ASP A 405 -9.70 19.82 -13.70
C ASP A 405 -8.49 20.61 -13.19
N GLU A 406 -7.76 20.05 -12.22
CA GLU A 406 -6.51 20.64 -11.74
C GLU A 406 -5.38 20.61 -12.77
N ILE A 407 -5.19 19.48 -13.46
CA ILE A 407 -4.23 19.36 -14.56
C ILE A 407 -4.54 20.38 -15.67
N ASP A 408 -5.81 20.53 -16.04
CA ASP A 408 -6.23 21.49 -17.06
C ASP A 408 -6.00 22.93 -16.59
N ALA A 409 -6.33 23.26 -15.33
CA ALA A 409 -6.05 24.57 -14.75
C ALA A 409 -4.55 24.92 -14.75
N PHE A 410 -3.68 23.94 -14.45
CA PHE A 410 -2.24 24.10 -14.56
C PHE A 410 -1.80 24.35 -16.00
N ARG A 411 -2.29 23.56 -16.97
CA ARG A 411 -1.93 23.69 -18.38
C ARG A 411 -2.39 25.01 -18.98
N ASP A 412 -3.58 25.48 -18.62
CA ASP A 412 -4.12 26.77 -19.04
C ASP A 412 -3.26 27.93 -18.51
N TYR A 413 -2.81 27.85 -17.25
CA TYR A 413 -1.90 28.83 -16.68
C TYR A 413 -0.55 28.84 -17.41
N MET A 414 0.00 27.66 -17.69
CA MET A 414 1.28 27.49 -18.36
C MET A 414 1.23 27.81 -19.87
N ARG A 415 0.03 27.84 -20.48
CA ARG A 415 -0.21 28.02 -21.92
C ARG A 415 0.49 26.96 -22.80
N GLY A 416 0.61 25.73 -22.31
CA GLY A 416 1.22 24.59 -23.03
C GLY A 416 2.11 23.70 -22.17
N LEU A 417 2.42 22.48 -22.65
CA LEU A 417 3.28 21.49 -21.97
C LEU A 417 4.78 21.67 -22.25
N PHE A 418 5.14 22.19 -23.44
CA PHE A 418 6.53 22.45 -23.82
C PHE A 418 6.84 23.91 -23.57
N VAL A 419 7.41 24.20 -22.40
CA VAL A 419 7.77 25.57 -22.04
C VAL A 419 9.24 25.75 -22.39
N ARG A 420 9.53 26.48 -23.47
CA ARG A 420 10.84 27.11 -23.61
C ARG A 420 11.04 28.00 -22.38
N HIS A 421 11.85 27.53 -21.44
CA HIS A 421 12.45 28.28 -20.35
C HIS A 421 11.53 29.32 -19.70
N ASN A 422 10.58 28.87 -18.88
CA ASN A 422 9.87 29.78 -17.97
C ASN A 422 9.76 29.20 -16.56
N PHE A 423 10.89 28.74 -16.02
CA PHE A 423 11.04 28.32 -14.61
C PHE A 423 10.43 29.34 -13.64
N LYS A 424 10.54 30.63 -13.97
CA LYS A 424 9.88 31.70 -13.22
C LYS A 424 8.36 31.50 -13.13
N LYS A 425 7.66 31.23 -14.24
CA LYS A 425 6.21 30.95 -14.24
C LYS A 425 5.84 29.66 -13.53
N ILE A 426 6.71 28.64 -13.59
CA ILE A 426 6.53 27.36 -12.90
C ILE A 426 6.50 27.60 -11.38
N ILE A 427 7.50 28.32 -10.87
CA ILE A 427 7.60 28.72 -9.45
C ILE A 427 6.47 29.67 -9.07
N GLU A 428 6.10 30.62 -9.95
CA GLU A 428 4.98 31.54 -9.73
C GLU A 428 3.64 30.81 -9.60
N TYR A 429 3.43 29.67 -10.28
CA TYR A 429 2.18 28.91 -10.15
C TYR A 429 2.02 28.31 -8.75
N SER A 430 3.05 27.65 -8.23
CA SER A 430 3.06 27.10 -6.86
C SER A 430 2.76 28.21 -5.84
N GLN A 431 3.49 29.32 -5.94
CA GLN A 431 3.28 30.47 -5.05
C GLN A 431 1.91 31.13 -5.22
N TYR A 432 1.38 31.20 -6.44
CA TYR A 432 0.05 31.73 -6.72
C TYR A 432 -1.04 30.85 -6.11
N LYS A 433 -0.91 29.53 -6.24
CA LYS A 433 -1.86 28.57 -5.69
C LYS A 433 -1.87 28.59 -4.17
N ASP A 434 -0.72 28.68 -3.54
CA ASP A 434 -0.64 28.85 -2.09
C ASP A 434 -1.38 30.11 -1.66
N ARG A 435 -1.17 31.23 -2.37
CA ARG A 435 -1.78 32.53 -2.04
C ARG A 435 -3.25 32.66 -2.38
N LYS A 436 -3.85 31.73 -3.12
CA LYS A 436 -5.23 31.83 -3.59
C LYS A 436 -6.17 31.13 -2.61
N PRO A 437 -7.02 31.85 -1.85
CA PRO A 437 -8.14 31.22 -1.18
C PRO A 437 -9.12 30.71 -2.25
N LYS A 438 -9.25 29.39 -2.41
CA LYS A 438 -10.41 28.82 -3.11
C LYS A 438 -11.57 28.87 -2.12
N LEU A 439 -12.48 29.83 -2.29
CA LEU A 439 -13.82 29.77 -1.70
C LEU A 439 -14.85 29.94 -2.80
N LYS A 440 -15.43 28.80 -3.19
CA LYS A 440 -16.85 28.53 -3.47
C LYS A 440 -16.92 27.24 -4.29
N LEU A 441 -17.08 26.12 -3.59
CA LEU A 441 -17.59 24.89 -4.18
C LEU A 441 -19.01 24.68 -3.65
N PHE A 442 -19.96 24.72 -4.60
CA PHE A 442 -21.38 24.37 -4.53
C PHE A 442 -22.32 25.27 -3.69
N SER A 443 -23.08 26.09 -4.42
CA SER A 443 -24.43 26.55 -4.05
C SER A 443 -25.46 25.62 -4.69
#